data_AF-A0A2W4I431-F1
#
_entry.id   AF-A0A2W4I431-F1
#
_cell.length_a   1.000
_cell.length_b   1.000
_cell.length_c   1.000
_cell.angle_alpha   90.00
_cell.angle_beta   90.00
_cell.angle_gamma   90.00
#
_symmetry.space_group_name_H-M   'P 1'
#
loop_
_entity.id
_entity.type
_entity.pdbx_description
1 polymer ?
#
loop_
_entity_poly.entity_id
_entity_poly.type
_entity_poly.pdbx_seq_one_letter_code
_entity_poly.pdbx_strand_id
1 'polypeptide(L)'
;MKGKALLECKHFAAEWLRAFEIKRAGGNIQRLDELADFNDDEVLRRGLWMISIVGGPVVYLLLPFVLSILQTFIWAQLTIVLWTLLKIAMGLIFATFALAVYFTFLQDRGSIG
;
A
#
# COMPACT_ATOMS: atom_id res chain seq x y z
N MET A 1 23.00 -11.09 8.65
CA MET A 1 22.38 -9.75 8.83
C MET A 1 21.18 -9.47 7.90
N LYS A 2 21.11 -9.99 6.66
CA LYS A 2 19.97 -9.76 5.74
C LYS A 2 18.59 -10.28 6.21
N GLY A 3 18.56 -11.31 7.07
CA GLY A 3 17.31 -11.90 7.57
C GLY A 3 16.56 -11.09 8.62
N LYS A 4 17.27 -10.32 9.47
CA LYS A 4 16.62 -9.53 10.55
C LYS A 4 15.87 -8.31 10.01
N ALA A 5 16.48 -7.58 9.07
CA ALA A 5 15.84 -6.40 8.45
C ALA A 5 14.56 -6.76 7.67
N LEU A 6 14.52 -7.94 7.04
CA LEU A 6 13.34 -8.42 6.33
C LEU A 6 12.20 -8.76 7.31
N LEU A 7 12.54 -9.31 8.47
CA LEU A 7 11.60 -9.63 9.56
C LEU A 7 11.03 -8.36 10.23
N GLU A 8 11.87 -7.35 10.44
CA GLU A 8 11.45 -6.05 10.99
C GLU A 8 10.54 -5.29 10.02
N CYS A 9 10.85 -5.28 8.71
CA CYS A 9 9.97 -4.71 7.69
C CYS A 9 8.61 -5.44 7.62
N LYS A 10 8.60 -6.76 7.76
CA LYS A 10 7.36 -7.55 7.83
C LYS A 10 6.50 -7.14 9.03
N HIS A 11 7.12 -7.08 10.22
CA HIS A 11 6.43 -6.68 11.45
C HIS A 11 5.87 -5.26 11.36
N PHE A 12 6.68 -4.30 10.88
CA PHE A 12 6.23 -2.92 10.72
C PHE A 12 5.07 -2.80 9.73
N ALA A 13 5.15 -3.51 8.59
CA ALA A 13 4.07 -3.52 7.61
C ALA A 13 2.78 -4.15 8.17
N ALA A 14 2.90 -5.23 8.95
CA ALA A 14 1.77 -5.91 9.58
C ALA A 14 1.09 -5.04 10.64
N GLU A 15 1.86 -4.34 11.48
CA GLU A 15 1.33 -3.39 12.46
C GLU A 15 0.60 -2.22 11.78
N TRP A 16 1.19 -1.68 10.70
CA TRP A 16 0.58 -0.59 9.95
C TRP A 16 -0.75 -1.01 9.32
N LEU A 17 -0.82 -2.23 8.80
CA LEU A 17 -2.03 -2.79 8.19
C LEU A 17 -3.12 -3.10 9.23
N ARG A 18 -2.75 -3.70 10.37
CA ARG A 18 -3.67 -3.87 11.50
C ARG A 18 -4.22 -2.53 11.98
N ALA A 19 -3.38 -1.49 12.10
CA ALA A 19 -3.85 -0.16 12.47
C ALA A 19 -4.84 0.43 11.45
N PHE A 20 -4.61 0.20 10.16
CA PHE A 20 -5.51 0.63 9.09
C PHE A 20 -6.85 -0.12 9.11
N GLU A 21 -6.81 -1.43 9.34
CA GLU A 21 -7.99 -2.27 9.39
C GLU A 21 -8.82 -2.07 10.66
N ILE A 22 -8.20 -1.87 11.83
CA ILE A 22 -8.89 -1.48 13.07
C ILE A 22 -9.63 -0.15 12.85
N LYS A 23 -8.97 0.82 12.20
CA LYS A 23 -9.57 2.11 11.87
C LYS A 23 -10.72 1.97 10.86
N ARG A 24 -10.63 1.02 9.92
CA ARG A 24 -11.66 0.72 8.92
C ARG A 24 -12.81 -0.13 9.48
N ALA A 25 -12.56 -0.96 10.47
CA ALA A 25 -13.55 -1.81 11.14
C ALA A 25 -14.51 -0.99 12.00
N GLY A 26 -14.12 0.22 12.42
CA GLY A 26 -15.03 1.22 13.00
C GLY A 26 -15.79 0.69 14.23
N GLY A 27 -15.18 -0.20 15.01
CA GLY A 27 -15.78 -0.81 16.21
C GLY A 27 -16.69 -2.02 15.96
N ASN A 28 -16.76 -2.56 14.74
CA ASN A 28 -17.54 -3.76 14.46
C ASN A 28 -16.82 -5.02 14.99
N ILE A 29 -17.26 -5.49 16.17
CA ILE A 29 -16.64 -6.58 16.96
C ILE A 29 -16.53 -7.87 16.13
N GLN A 30 -17.51 -8.16 15.29
CA GLN A 30 -17.54 -9.39 14.47
C GLN A 30 -16.43 -9.41 13.41
N ARG A 31 -16.10 -8.24 12.82
CA ARG A 31 -14.96 -8.12 11.90
C ARG A 31 -13.62 -8.17 12.62
N LEU A 32 -13.55 -7.65 13.84
CA LEU A 32 -12.33 -7.70 14.66
C LEU A 32 -12.00 -9.15 15.08
N ASP A 33 -13.02 -9.96 15.33
CA ASP A 33 -12.89 -11.39 15.67
C ASP A 33 -12.44 -12.21 14.45
N GLU A 34 -13.03 -11.96 13.28
CA GLU A 34 -12.56 -12.57 12.02
C GLU A 34 -11.12 -12.17 11.68
N LEU A 35 -10.72 -10.92 11.95
CA LEU A 35 -9.34 -10.45 11.75
C LEU A 35 -8.32 -11.12 12.68
N ALA A 36 -8.75 -11.58 13.86
CA ALA A 36 -7.88 -12.29 14.80
C ALA A 36 -7.58 -13.72 14.34
N ASP A 37 -8.44 -14.29 13.48
CA ASP A 37 -8.34 -15.66 12.96
C ASP A 37 -7.54 -15.74 11.63
N PHE A 38 -7.31 -14.61 10.96
CA PHE A 38 -6.50 -14.57 9.75
C PHE A 38 -5.00 -14.60 10.06
N ASN A 39 -4.26 -15.42 9.31
CA ASN A 39 -2.80 -15.45 9.36
C ASN A 39 -2.23 -14.11 8.85
N ASP A 40 -1.30 -13.50 9.58
CA ASP A 40 -0.81 -12.13 9.35
C ASP A 40 -0.28 -11.89 7.93
N ASP A 41 0.28 -12.92 7.30
CA ASP A 41 0.80 -12.87 5.93
C ASP A 41 -0.32 -12.72 4.86
N GLU A 42 -1.52 -13.28 5.09
CA GLU A 42 -2.64 -13.19 4.14
C GLU A 42 -3.33 -11.83 4.19
N VAL A 43 -3.51 -11.29 5.39
CA VAL A 43 -4.02 -9.93 5.62
C VAL A 43 -3.10 -8.91 4.96
N LEU A 44 -1.79 -9.05 5.19
CA LEU A 44 -0.79 -8.15 4.63
C LEU A 44 -0.83 -8.15 3.10
N ARG A 45 -0.88 -9.34 2.49
CA ARG A 45 -0.93 -9.51 1.04
C ARG A 45 -2.21 -8.93 0.45
N ARG A 46 -3.37 -9.20 1.04
CA ARG A 46 -4.66 -8.67 0.57
C ARG A 46 -4.70 -7.15 0.65
N GLY A 47 -4.19 -6.59 1.74
CA GLY A 47 -4.03 -5.15 1.92
C GLY A 47 -3.13 -4.50 0.89
N LEU A 48 -1.93 -5.05 0.67
CA LEU A 48 -0.98 -4.58 -0.33
C LEU A 48 -1.58 -4.62 -1.73
N TRP A 49 -2.24 -5.71 -2.12
CA TRP A 49 -2.92 -5.84 -3.40
C TRP A 49 -4.07 -4.84 -3.56
N MET A 50 -4.86 -4.61 -2.50
CA MET A 50 -5.94 -3.63 -2.53
C MET A 50 -5.39 -2.21 -2.73
N ILE A 51 -4.31 -1.86 -2.02
CA ILE A 51 -3.63 -0.57 -2.18
C ILE A 51 -3.06 -0.43 -3.59
N SER A 52 -2.46 -1.47 -4.16
CA SER A 52 -1.89 -1.39 -5.51
C SER A 52 -2.95 -1.33 -6.61
N ILE A 53 -4.02 -2.15 -6.53
CA ILE A 53 -5.08 -2.19 -7.55
C ILE A 53 -5.93 -0.91 -7.54
N VAL A 54 -6.21 -0.36 -6.35
CA VAL A 54 -7.01 0.87 -6.23
C VAL A 54 -6.13 2.11 -6.32
N GLY A 55 -5.02 2.13 -5.59
CA GLY A 55 -4.08 3.26 -5.54
C GLY A 55 -3.34 3.46 -6.85
N GLY A 56 -3.05 2.40 -7.62
CA GLY A 56 -2.42 2.48 -8.93
C GLY A 56 -3.18 3.39 -9.90
N PRO A 57 -4.43 3.06 -10.28
CA PRO A 57 -5.24 3.91 -11.15
C PRO A 57 -5.42 5.33 -10.61
N VAL A 58 -5.59 5.50 -9.29
CA VAL A 58 -5.77 6.83 -8.70
C VAL A 58 -4.51 7.68 -8.88
N VAL A 59 -3.34 7.13 -8.59
CA VAL A 59 -2.08 7.89 -8.57
C VAL A 59 -1.46 8.01 -9.97
N TYR A 60 -1.71 7.05 -10.86
CA TYR A 60 -1.16 7.05 -12.24
C TYR A 60 -2.10 7.62 -13.31
N LEU A 61 -3.41 7.70 -13.07
CA LEU A 61 -4.38 8.23 -14.05
C LEU A 61 -5.14 9.43 -13.50
N LEU A 62 -5.86 9.27 -12.39
CA LEU A 62 -6.75 10.32 -11.87
C LEU A 62 -5.99 11.56 -11.40
N LEU A 63 -5.00 11.39 -10.52
CA LEU A 63 -4.25 12.52 -9.96
C LEU A 63 -3.47 13.30 -11.04
N PRO A 64 -2.73 12.68 -11.98
CA PRO A 64 -2.08 13.41 -13.07
C PRO A 64 -3.07 14.16 -13.96
N PHE A 65 -4.24 13.56 -14.23
CA PHE A 65 -5.29 14.19 -15.02
C PHE A 65 -5.85 15.43 -14.31
N VAL A 66 -6.20 15.30 -13.03
CA VAL A 66 -6.69 16.41 -12.21
C VAL A 66 -5.63 17.51 -12.09
N LEU A 67 -4.36 17.15 -11.85
CA LEU A 67 -3.27 18.13 -11.77
C LEU A 67 -3.06 18.86 -13.11
N SER A 68 -3.23 18.15 -14.22
CA SER A 68 -3.09 18.72 -15.58
C SER A 68 -4.16 19.74 -15.92
N ILE A 69 -5.36 19.61 -15.33
CA ILE A 69 -6.42 20.62 -15.44
C ILE A 69 -6.14 21.75 -14.45
N LEU A 70 -5.76 21.41 -13.22
CA LEU A 70 -5.62 22.37 -12.14
C LEU A 70 -4.46 23.34 -12.38
N GLN A 71 -3.36 22.91 -13.00
CA GLN A 71 -2.18 23.74 -13.31
C GLN A 71 -2.50 24.99 -14.13
N THR A 72 -3.61 25.03 -14.87
CA THR A 72 -4.05 26.22 -15.61
C THR A 72 -4.52 27.35 -14.68
N PHE A 73 -4.94 27.01 -13.45
CA PHE A 73 -5.55 27.93 -12.48
C PHE A 73 -4.64 28.25 -11.29
N ILE A 74 -3.55 27.51 -11.10
CA ILE A 74 -2.65 27.66 -9.95
C ILE A 74 -1.26 28.17 -10.35
N TRP A 75 -0.54 28.68 -9.36
CA TRP A 75 0.80 29.23 -9.54
C TRP A 75 1.80 28.15 -10.00
N ALA A 76 2.71 28.51 -10.92
CA ALA A 76 3.67 27.59 -11.53
C ALA A 76 4.57 26.87 -10.49
N GLN A 77 5.01 27.58 -9.46
CA GLN A 77 5.85 27.03 -8.40
C GLN A 77 5.10 25.98 -7.58
N LEU A 78 3.83 26.23 -7.27
CA LEU A 78 2.97 25.27 -6.56
C LEU A 78 2.72 24.02 -7.41
N THR A 79 2.52 24.22 -8.73
CA THR A 79 2.37 23.12 -9.70
C THR A 79 3.59 22.20 -9.68
N ILE A 80 4.81 22.75 -9.69
CA ILE A 80 6.06 21.96 -9.63
C ILE A 80 6.13 21.13 -8.34
N VAL A 81 5.79 21.73 -7.20
CA VAL A 81 5.77 21.02 -5.90
C VAL A 81 4.75 19.89 -5.92
N LEU A 82 3.53 20.14 -6.39
CA LEU A 82 2.47 19.13 -6.49
C LEU A 82 2.85 17.98 -7.42
N TRP A 83 3.45 18.26 -8.58
CA TRP A 83 3.97 17.23 -9.48
C TRP A 83 5.10 16.40 -8.85
N THR A 84 5.96 17.03 -8.04
CA THR A 84 7.02 16.33 -7.32
C THR A 84 6.45 15.38 -6.28
N LEU A 85 5.48 15.85 -5.49
CA LEU A 85 4.76 15.00 -4.51
C LEU A 85 4.04 13.85 -5.20
N LEU A 86 3.42 14.09 -6.36
CA LEU A 86 2.75 13.06 -7.14
C LEU A 86 3.72 11.95 -7.59
N LYS A 87 4.91 12.31 -8.06
CA LYS A 87 5.95 11.32 -8.43
C LYS A 87 6.42 10.49 -7.23
N ILE A 88 6.55 11.11 -6.06
CA ILE A 88 6.88 10.40 -4.82
C ILE A 88 5.77 9.40 -4.49
N ALA A 89 4.50 9.82 -4.58
CA ALA A 89 3.35 8.95 -4.34
C ALA A 89 3.30 7.78 -5.34
N MET A 90 3.56 8.02 -6.63
CA MET A 90 3.70 6.96 -7.65
C MET A 90 4.79 5.96 -7.26
N GLY A 91 5.96 6.45 -6.86
CA GLY A 91 7.08 5.62 -6.42
C GLY A 91 6.72 4.74 -5.21
N LEU A 92 5.98 5.27 -4.23
CA LEU A 92 5.52 4.51 -3.07
C LEU A 92 4.49 3.43 -3.46
N ILE A 93 3.53 3.75 -4.33
CA ILE A 93 2.57 2.76 -4.85
C ILE A 93 3.29 1.67 -5.65
N PHE A 94 4.30 2.03 -6.44
CA PHE A 94 5.10 1.04 -7.16
C PHE A 94 5.90 0.15 -6.21
N ALA A 95 6.52 0.73 -5.18
CA ALA A 95 7.26 -0.04 -4.18
C ALA A 95 6.35 -1.01 -3.41
N THR A 96 5.14 -0.58 -3.02
CA THR A 96 4.14 -1.46 -2.37
C THR A 96 3.66 -2.55 -3.31
N PHE A 97 3.47 -2.26 -4.60
CA PHE A 97 3.14 -3.28 -5.60
C PHE A 97 4.27 -4.30 -5.77
N ALA A 98 5.52 -3.85 -5.89
CA ALA A 98 6.67 -4.73 -5.97
C ALA A 98 6.81 -5.62 -4.73
N LEU A 99 6.52 -5.07 -3.54
CA LEU A 99 6.48 -5.80 -2.28
C LEU A 99 5.37 -6.87 -2.32
N ALA A 100 4.16 -6.51 -2.75
CA ALA A 100 3.02 -7.42 -2.89
C ALA A 100 3.35 -8.61 -3.79
N VAL A 101 3.99 -8.33 -4.93
CA VAL A 101 4.45 -9.34 -5.88
C VAL A 101 5.53 -10.23 -5.26
N TYR A 102 6.53 -9.63 -4.60
CA TYR A 102 7.60 -10.38 -3.91
C TYR A 102 7.05 -11.34 -2.86
N PHE A 103 6.12 -10.89 -2.01
CA PHE A 103 5.46 -11.74 -1.01
C PHE A 103 4.66 -12.87 -1.65
N THR A 104 3.95 -12.58 -2.73
CA THR A 104 3.17 -13.58 -3.48
C THR A 104 4.09 -14.70 -4.01
N PHE A 105 5.24 -14.36 -4.60
CA PHE A 105 6.21 -15.35 -5.09
C PHE A 105 6.96 -16.10 -3.98
N LEU A 106 7.22 -15.46 -2.84
CA LEU A 106 7.91 -16.10 -1.72
C LEU A 106 7.05 -17.20 -1.09
N GLN A 107 5.73 -16.97 -0.98
CA GLN A 107 4.78 -17.95 -0.46
C GLN A 107 4.62 -19.16 -1.40
N ASP A 108 4.59 -18.92 -2.71
CA ASP A 108 4.53 -19.99 -3.72
C ASP A 108 5.71 -20.95 -3.60
N ARG A 109 6.92 -20.43 -3.29
CA ARG A 109 8.10 -21.27 -3.02
C ARG A 109 8.07 -22.00 -1.68
N GLY A 110 7.36 -21.46 -0.67
CA GLY A 110 7.19 -22.11 0.63
C GLY A 110 6.15 -23.23 0.64
N SER A 111 5.27 -23.29 -0.37
CA SER A 111 4.24 -24.32 -0.52
C SER A 111 4.72 -25.57 -1.29
N ILE A 112 5.94 -25.56 -1.85
CA ILE A 112 6.51 -26.66 -2.66
C ILE A 112 7.58 -27.44 -1.88
N GLY A 113 7.82 -27.11 -0.60
CA GLY A 113 8.72 -27.83 0.31
C GLY A 113 7.97 -28.40 1.50
#